data_AF-A0A6J4YHJ4-F1
#
_entry.id   AF-A0A6J4YHJ4-F1
#
_cell.length_a   1.000
_cell.length_b   1.000
_cell.length_c   1.000
_cell.angle_alpha   90.00
_cell.angle_beta   90.00
_cell.angle_gamma   90.00
#
_symmetry.space_group_name_H-M   'P 1'
#
loop_
_entity.id
_entity.type
_entity.pdbx_description
1 polymer ?
#
loop_
_entity_poly.entity_id
_entity_poly.type
_entity_poly.pdbx_seq_one_letter_code
_entity_poly.pdbx_strand_id
1 'polypeptide(L)'
;MRKKLALRILMVTFMFMVVIAPNLLALDETSSLDCSGGTVMAGDAEDSVREKCGDPQEVTQRDKYSPVVWFYNFGPSEFVYYVTFTNGMVERLQTGDYGN
;
A
#
# COMPACT_ATOMS: atom_id res chain seq x y z
N MET A 1 -20.90 -40.47 -23.92
CA MET A 1 -21.25 -39.95 -22.57
C MET A 1 -20.03 -39.52 -21.74
N ARG A 2 -18.89 -40.22 -21.80
CA ARG A 2 -17.67 -39.90 -21.02
C ARG A 2 -17.04 -38.52 -21.32
N LYS A 3 -17.05 -38.07 -22.58
CA LYS A 3 -16.51 -36.74 -22.99
C LYS A 3 -17.30 -35.54 -22.45
N LYS A 4 -18.63 -35.67 -22.35
CA LYS A 4 -19.52 -34.63 -21.79
C LYS A 4 -19.41 -34.54 -20.26
N LEU A 5 -19.13 -35.68 -19.60
CA LEU A 5 -18.88 -35.74 -18.15
C LEU A 5 -17.50 -35.15 -17.80
N ALA A 6 -16.46 -35.47 -18.59
CA ALA A 6 -15.12 -34.90 -18.43
C ALA A 6 -15.11 -33.37 -18.64
N LEU A 7 -15.85 -32.87 -19.64
CA LEU A 7 -15.96 -31.43 -19.90
C LEU A 7 -16.72 -30.69 -18.78
N ARG A 8 -17.75 -31.31 -18.21
CA ARG A 8 -18.46 -30.76 -17.04
C ARG A 8 -17.60 -30.76 -15.78
N ILE A 9 -16.81 -31.81 -15.54
CA ILE A 9 -15.86 -31.85 -14.41
C ILE A 9 -14.79 -30.78 -14.59
N LEU A 10 -14.24 -30.61 -15.80
CA LEU A 10 -13.26 -29.56 -16.12
C LEU A 10 -13.83 -28.14 -15.89
N MET A 11 -15.08 -27.90 -16.29
CA MET A 11 -15.74 -26.60 -16.04
C MET A 11 -15.99 -26.36 -14.54
N VAL A 12 -16.41 -27.38 -13.78
CA VAL A 12 -16.70 -27.25 -12.35
C VAL A 12 -15.42 -27.05 -11.55
N THR A 13 -14.32 -27.74 -11.86
CA THR A 13 -13.03 -27.54 -11.18
C THR A 13 -12.41 -26.18 -11.50
N PHE A 14 -12.55 -25.69 -12.74
CA PHE A 14 -12.13 -24.35 -13.13
C PHE A 14 -12.93 -23.28 -12.37
N MET A 15 -14.25 -23.45 -12.23
CA MET A 15 -15.12 -22.56 -11.47
C MET A 15 -14.82 -22.60 -9.96
N PHE A 16 -14.42 -23.76 -9.41
CA PHE A 16 -14.02 -23.89 -8.00
C PHE A 16 -12.66 -23.24 -7.69
N MET A 17 -11.70 -23.24 -8.63
CA MET A 17 -10.42 -22.54 -8.47
C MET A 17 -10.56 -21.01 -8.45
N VAL A 18 -11.54 -20.45 -9.16
CA VAL A 18 -11.78 -19.00 -9.19
C VAL A 18 -12.36 -18.47 -7.87
N VAL A 19 -13.01 -19.32 -7.08
CA VAL A 19 -13.65 -18.93 -5.80
C VAL A 19 -12.65 -18.83 -4.64
N ILE A 20 -11.43 -19.36 -4.79
CA ILE A 20 -10.36 -19.25 -3.79
C ILE A 20 -9.40 -18.10 -4.15
N ALA A 21 -9.94 -16.92 -4.44
CA ALA A 21 -9.17 -15.71 -4.27
C ALA A 21 -9.30 -15.34 -2.78
N PRO A 22 -8.30 -15.61 -1.91
CA PRO A 22 -8.34 -15.03 -0.58
C PRO A 22 -8.41 -13.52 -0.78
N ASN A 23 -9.38 -12.87 -0.13
CA ASN A 23 -9.52 -11.43 -0.12
C ASN A 23 -8.17 -10.81 0.25
N LEU A 24 -7.45 -10.34 -0.77
CA LEU A 24 -6.21 -9.59 -0.67
C LEU A 24 -6.59 -8.16 -0.27
N LEU A 25 -7.15 -8.00 0.92
CA LEU A 25 -7.21 -6.70 1.59
C LEU A 25 -5.83 -6.42 2.20
N ALA A 26 -4.79 -6.51 1.38
CA ALA A 26 -3.58 -5.78 1.67
C ALA A 26 -3.92 -4.32 1.33
N LEU A 27 -3.88 -3.43 2.33
CA LEU A 27 -3.65 -2.03 2.02
C LEU A 27 -2.46 -2.00 1.04
N ASP A 28 -2.65 -1.40 -0.13
CA ASP A 28 -1.73 -1.53 -1.26
C ASP A 28 -0.36 -1.02 -0.84
N GLU A 29 0.52 -1.98 -0.56
CA GLU A 29 1.90 -1.75 -0.16
C GLU A 29 2.63 -1.28 -1.41
N THR A 30 3.01 -0.01 -1.43
CA THR A 30 3.84 0.52 -2.51
C THR A 30 5.30 0.43 -2.10
N SER A 31 6.18 0.14 -3.06
CA SER A 31 7.62 0.11 -2.82
C SER A 31 8.25 1.50 -2.82
N SER A 32 7.54 2.50 -3.34
CA SER A 32 8.04 3.87 -3.47
C SER A 32 6.92 4.92 -3.39
N LEU A 33 7.32 6.12 -3.00
CA LEU A 33 6.53 7.36 -3.10
C LEU A 33 7.34 8.37 -3.90
N ASP A 34 6.79 8.85 -5.00
CA ASP A 34 7.44 9.85 -5.85
C ASP A 34 6.98 11.25 -5.46
N CYS A 35 7.96 12.10 -5.15
CA CYS A 35 7.76 13.50 -4.79
C CYS A 35 8.58 14.40 -5.73
N SER A 36 8.28 15.70 -5.72
CA SER A 36 8.99 16.67 -6.58
C SER A 36 10.49 16.74 -6.29
N GLY A 37 10.92 16.48 -5.04
CA GLY A 37 12.32 16.43 -4.63
C GLY A 37 13.00 15.07 -4.79
N GLY A 38 12.28 14.03 -5.22
CA GLY A 38 12.82 12.69 -5.46
C GLY A 38 11.92 11.56 -4.98
N THR A 39 12.44 10.33 -5.05
CA THR A 39 11.71 9.12 -4.68
C THR A 39 12.07 8.68 -3.26
N VAL A 40 11.04 8.43 -2.45
CA VAL A 40 11.13 7.84 -1.11
C VAL A 40 11.00 6.32 -1.20
N MET A 41 11.83 5.60 -0.45
CA MET A 41 11.81 4.15 -0.35
C MET A 41 11.94 3.68 1.10
N ALA A 42 11.65 2.40 1.35
CA ALA A 42 11.94 1.78 2.64
C ALA A 42 13.43 1.94 3.01
N GLY A 43 13.69 2.28 4.27
CA GLY A 43 15.03 2.58 4.79
C GLY A 43 15.47 4.03 4.62
N ASP A 44 14.68 4.92 4.03
CA ASP A 44 14.97 6.35 4.08
C ASP A 44 14.81 6.91 5.50
N ALA A 45 15.64 7.87 5.90
CA ALA A 45 15.50 8.58 7.17
C ALA A 45 14.39 9.65 7.09
N GLU A 46 13.75 9.97 8.22
CA GLU A 46 12.71 11.02 8.30
C GLU A 46 13.11 12.35 7.64
N ASP A 47 14.34 12.82 7.86
CA ASP A 47 14.82 14.08 7.27
C ASP A 47 14.95 14.00 5.75
N SER A 48 15.36 12.84 5.21
CA SER A 48 15.43 12.59 3.76
C SER A 48 14.02 12.58 3.15
N VAL A 49 13.03 12.02 3.84
CA VAL A 49 11.64 12.06 3.41
C VAL A 49 11.13 13.50 3.37
N ARG A 50 11.42 14.30 4.41
CA ARG A 50 11.03 15.71 4.46
C ARG A 50 11.71 16.54 3.37
N GLU A 51 12.97 16.28 3.05
CA GLU A 51 13.66 16.95 1.94
C GLU A 51 13.01 16.63 0.58
N LYS A 52 12.61 15.38 0.36
CA LYS A 52 12.02 14.93 -0.91
C LYS A 52 10.55 15.37 -1.09
N CYS A 53 9.74 15.27 -0.03
CA CYS A 53 8.29 15.41 -0.09
C CYS A 53 7.74 16.64 0.64
N GLY A 54 8.56 17.34 1.41
CA GLY A 54 8.11 18.40 2.31
C GLY A 54 7.47 17.85 3.60
N ASP A 55 6.86 18.75 4.36
CA ASP A 55 6.18 18.39 5.60
C ASP A 55 4.87 17.64 5.32
N PRO A 56 4.56 16.59 6.12
CA PRO A 56 3.30 15.87 6.01
C PRO A 56 2.13 16.72 6.53
N GLN A 57 0.94 16.42 6.02
CA GLN A 57 -0.31 17.06 6.44
C GLN A 57 -0.71 16.63 7.85
N GLU A 58 -0.47 15.37 8.20
CA GLU A 58 -0.72 14.84 9.53
C GLU A 58 0.41 13.91 9.98
N VAL A 59 0.75 13.98 11.25
CA VAL A 59 1.65 13.04 11.93
C VAL A 59 0.89 12.39 13.07
N THR A 60 0.71 11.07 13.00
CA THR A 60 0.02 10.30 14.03
C THR A 60 0.99 9.37 14.73
N GLN A 61 0.97 9.38 16.06
CA GLN A 61 1.60 8.36 16.89
C GLN A 61 0.68 8.06 18.07
N ARG A 62 0.26 6.80 18.21
CA ARG A 62 -0.70 6.40 19.26
C ARG A 62 -0.08 6.49 20.66
N ASP A 63 1.15 5.99 20.80
CA ASP A 63 1.93 6.00 22.03
C ASP A 63 3.42 5.89 21.70
N LYS A 64 4.29 6.04 22.72
CA LYS A 64 5.75 6.04 22.55
C LYS A 64 6.33 4.76 21.91
N TYR A 65 5.61 3.65 21.97
CA TYR A 65 6.07 2.36 21.43
C TYR A 65 5.46 2.05 20.07
N SER A 66 4.48 2.85 19.63
CA SER A 66 3.85 2.73 18.32
C SER A 66 4.71 3.43 17.26
N PRO A 67 4.71 2.92 16.02
CA PRO A 67 5.38 3.59 14.91
C PRO A 67 4.74 4.96 14.67
N VAL A 68 5.54 5.86 14.13
CA VAL A 68 5.08 7.18 13.68
C VAL A 68 4.53 7.02 12.27
N VAL A 69 3.36 7.58 11.99
CA VAL A 69 2.76 7.54 10.66
C VAL A 69 2.60 8.96 10.16
N TRP A 70 3.16 9.24 8.99
CA TRP A 70 2.96 10.51 8.29
C TRP A 70 1.95 10.31 7.16
N PHE A 71 1.07 11.30 7.00
CA PHE A 71 0.04 11.33 5.97
C PHE A 71 0.33 12.42 4.94
N TYR A 72 0.34 12.04 3.67
CA TYR A 72 0.49 12.93 2.52
C TYR A 72 -0.73 12.85 1.60
N ASN A 73 -1.28 14.01 1.23
CA ASN A 73 -2.38 14.16 0.28
C ASN A 73 -1.99 15.18 -0.81
N PHE A 74 -1.68 14.69 -2.01
CA PHE A 74 -1.21 15.54 -3.11
C PHE A 74 -2.36 16.11 -3.97
N GLY A 75 -3.61 15.95 -3.54
CA GLY A 75 -4.81 16.46 -4.20
C GLY A 75 -5.64 15.35 -4.87
N PRO A 76 -6.77 15.73 -5.51
CA PRO A 76 -7.80 14.78 -5.94
C PRO A 76 -7.44 13.92 -7.15
N SER A 77 -6.34 14.23 -7.85
CA SER A 77 -5.83 13.43 -8.97
C SER A 77 -4.77 12.41 -8.56
N GLU A 78 -4.37 12.39 -7.29
CA GLU A 78 -3.30 11.54 -6.76
C GLU A 78 -3.83 10.67 -5.62
N PHE A 79 -3.19 9.52 -5.38
CA PHE A 79 -3.46 8.74 -4.18
C PHE A 79 -2.91 9.45 -2.94
N VAL A 80 -3.56 9.25 -1.79
CA VAL A 80 -2.96 9.60 -0.50
C VAL A 80 -1.93 8.57 -0.11
N TYR A 81 -0.91 8.98 0.66
CA TYR A 81 0.16 8.12 1.13
C TYR A 81 0.28 8.12 2.64
N TYR A 82 0.55 6.95 3.19
CA TYR A 82 0.90 6.73 4.59
C TYR A 82 2.34 6.22 4.67
N VAL A 83 3.22 6.98 5.31
CA VAL A 83 4.62 6.63 5.53
C VAL A 83 4.80 6.24 6.98
N THR A 84 5.10 4.97 7.23
CA THR A 84 5.31 4.44 8.58
C THR A 84 6.80 4.44 8.91
N PHE A 85 7.14 5.03 10.05
CA PHE A 85 8.50 5.11 10.55
C PHE A 85 8.68 4.28 11.82
N THR A 86 9.76 3.51 11.83
CA THR A 86 10.24 2.80 13.01
C THR A 86 11.69 3.19 13.24
N ASN A 87 12.00 3.70 14.44
CA ASN A 87 13.31 4.23 14.80
C ASN A 87 13.84 5.32 13.83
N GLY A 88 12.96 6.19 13.34
CA GLY A 88 13.32 7.30 12.45
C GLY A 88 13.56 6.91 10.99
N MET A 89 13.26 5.66 10.62
CA MET A 89 13.48 5.13 9.27
C MET A 89 12.16 4.63 8.68
N VAL A 90 11.96 4.84 7.38
CA VAL A 90 10.79 4.34 6.64
C VAL A 90 10.79 2.81 6.72
N GLU A 91 9.77 2.28 7.39
CA GLU A 91 9.52 0.84 7.45
C GLU A 91 8.52 0.43 6.38
N ARG A 92 7.50 1.25 6.14
CA ARG A 92 6.37 0.90 5.27
C ARG A 92 5.82 2.10 4.52
N LEU A 93 5.40 1.87 3.28
CA LEU A 93 4.75 2.86 2.41
C LEU A 93 3.43 2.27 1.91
N GLN A 94 2.34 3.01 2.08
CA GLN A 94 1.02 2.54 1.69
C GLN A 94 0.25 3.62 0.98
N THR A 95 -0.52 3.24 -0.03
CA THR A 95 -1.49 4.13 -0.68
C THR A 95 -2.88 3.94 -0.07
N GLY A 96 -3.64 5.04 -0.04
CA GLY A 96 -5.08 5.02 0.25
C GLY A 96 -5.90 5.35 -0.99
N ASP A 97 -7.11 5.85 -0.78
CA ASP A 97 -7.94 6.38 -1.86
C ASP A 97 -7.34 7.67 -2.45
N TYR A 98 -8.00 8.21 -3.48
CA TYR A 98 -7.63 9.51 -4.02
C TYR A 98 -7.77 10.61 -2.96
N GLY A 99 -6.88 11.59 -3.06
CA GLY A 99 -6.86 12.77 -2.21
C GLY A 99 -8.06 13.70 -2.40
N ASN A 100 -7.98 14.87 -1.77
CA ASN A 100 -9.05 15.87 -1.76
C ASN A 100 -8.48 17.27 -1.93
#